data_AF-A0A2D6L6S6-F1
#
_entry.id   AF-A0A2D6L6S6-F1
#
_cell.length_a   1.000
_cell.length_b   1.000
_cell.length_c   1.000
_cell.angle_alpha   90.00
_cell.angle_beta   90.00
_cell.angle_gamma   90.00
#
_symmetry.space_group_name_H-M   'P 1'
#
loop_
_entity.id
_entity.type
_entity.pdbx_description
1 polymer ?
#
loop_
_entity_poly.entity_id
_entity_poly.type
_entity_poly.pdbx_seq_one_letter_code
_entity_poly.pdbx_strand_id
1 'polypeptide(L)'
;MDDSRKIGLLSIILISAFFAVQGLFGIEAYSYEEGSLYVHVMDVGQGDAILIHTPQGKNILIDGGPHDNIREPLSDIFGFGLHTIDEIYLTHPHSDHFSGLITVMKKYFVEKVWYTGVVHTTPVFKEFLGEIKNQEIPLKLAESKETRSIDGVTIEIIYPDRNIQEKKDWVEDENGLNDTSIVMKVIYGETSFLLVGDAEKALEDYLLQQHAAVVIPAKAGIQEELDSIASLQNDEFLKADVLKIGHHGSKTSTQKKFLEVVNPEFAAISYGENSYGHPHPSVINRLNKKGVQYFETQKNGTITFISDGYEIQTIVER
;
A
#
# COMPACT_ATOMS: atom_id res chain seq x y z
N MET A 1 -13.19 53.93 -31.10
CA MET A 1 -12.35 53.26 -30.08
C MET A 1 -12.65 51.78 -30.21
N ASP A 2 -11.66 51.03 -30.69
CA ASP A 2 -11.76 49.76 -31.42
C ASP A 2 -12.32 48.59 -30.58
N ASP A 3 -13.38 47.94 -31.08
CA ASP A 3 -14.05 46.82 -30.39
C ASP A 3 -13.16 45.58 -30.24
N SER A 4 -12.11 45.46 -31.06
CA SER A 4 -11.07 44.43 -30.90
C SER A 4 -10.33 44.53 -29.55
N ARG A 5 -10.14 45.76 -29.03
CA ARG A 5 -9.48 46.01 -27.75
C ARG A 5 -10.39 45.66 -26.56
N LYS A 6 -11.71 45.76 -26.72
CA LYS A 6 -12.68 45.39 -25.66
C LYS A 6 -12.79 43.88 -25.50
N ILE A 7 -12.76 43.13 -26.60
CA ILE A 7 -12.78 41.65 -26.57
C ILE A 7 -11.48 41.12 -25.95
N GLY A 8 -10.32 41.68 -26.32
CA GLY A 8 -9.04 41.32 -25.70
C GLY A 8 -9.00 41.59 -24.18
N LEU A 9 -9.57 42.71 -23.73
CA LEU A 9 -9.63 43.06 -22.30
C LEU A 9 -10.56 42.13 -21.51
N LEU A 10 -11.71 41.74 -22.10
CA LEU A 10 -12.67 40.81 -21.46
C LEU A 10 -12.05 39.41 -21.28
N SER A 11 -11.31 38.92 -22.28
CA SER A 11 -10.62 37.63 -22.22
C SER A 11 -9.51 37.62 -21.17
N ILE A 12 -8.73 38.69 -21.05
CA ILE A 12 -7.69 38.83 -20.02
C ILE A 12 -8.30 38.88 -18.62
N ILE A 13 -9.45 39.56 -18.45
CA ILE A 13 -10.16 39.59 -17.17
C ILE A 13 -10.69 38.20 -16.80
N LEU A 14 -11.27 37.44 -17.74
CA LEU A 14 -11.74 36.07 -17.49
C LEU A 14 -10.60 35.10 -17.14
N ILE A 15 -9.46 35.19 -17.84
CA ILE A 15 -8.28 34.37 -17.54
C ILE A 15 -7.69 34.76 -16.17
N SER A 16 -7.61 36.05 -15.87
CA SER A 16 -7.12 36.52 -14.56
C SER A 16 -8.07 36.15 -13.41
N ALA A 17 -9.38 36.12 -13.65
CA ALA A 17 -10.37 35.63 -12.69
C ALA A 17 -10.27 34.10 -12.48
N PHE A 18 -9.96 33.33 -13.53
CA PHE A 18 -9.71 31.90 -13.43
C PHE A 18 -8.50 31.59 -12.53
N PHE A 19 -7.38 32.30 -12.72
CA PHE A 19 -6.20 32.17 -11.86
C PHE A 19 -6.41 32.74 -10.45
N ALA A 20 -7.20 33.80 -10.29
CA ALA A 20 -7.53 34.35 -8.96
C ALA A 20 -8.45 33.42 -8.16
N VAL A 21 -9.32 32.65 -8.81
CA VAL A 21 -10.14 31.61 -8.16
C VAL A 21 -9.24 30.45 -7.70
N GLN A 22 -8.29 30.00 -8.51
CA GLN A 22 -7.28 29.00 -8.11
C GLN A 22 -6.48 29.48 -6.88
N GLY A 23 -6.07 30.76 -6.88
CA GLY A 23 -5.34 31.37 -5.75
C GLY A 23 -6.19 31.65 -4.49
N LEU A 24 -7.51 31.81 -4.61
CA LEU A 24 -8.40 32.06 -3.45
C LEU A 24 -8.80 30.77 -2.71
N PHE A 25 -8.71 29.61 -3.36
CA PHE A 25 -9.02 28.33 -2.74
C PHE A 25 -7.81 27.63 -2.13
N GLY A 26 -6.58 28.03 -2.44
CA GLY A 26 -5.38 27.47 -1.80
C GLY A 26 -5.26 25.94 -1.93
N ILE A 27 -5.92 25.36 -2.93
CA ILE A 27 -5.84 23.94 -3.24
C ILE A 27 -4.96 23.87 -4.48
N GLU A 28 -3.67 23.65 -4.29
CA GLU A 28 -2.88 23.00 -5.33
C GLU A 28 -3.52 21.62 -5.49
N ALA A 29 -4.37 21.47 -6.50
CA ALA A 29 -4.93 20.17 -6.84
C ALA A 29 -3.74 19.24 -7.11
N TYR A 30 -3.74 18.06 -6.47
CA TYR A 30 -2.70 17.06 -6.68
C TYR A 30 -2.61 16.73 -8.18
N SER A 31 -1.56 17.21 -8.85
CA SER A 31 -1.41 17.02 -10.29
C SER A 31 -0.55 15.80 -10.55
N TYR A 32 -1.16 14.77 -11.14
CA TYR A 32 -0.44 13.61 -11.63
C TYR A 32 0.29 13.91 -12.92
N GLU A 33 1.57 13.59 -12.97
CA GLU A 33 2.37 13.60 -14.18
C GLU A 33 1.89 12.48 -15.10
N GLU A 34 1.62 12.83 -16.36
CA GLU A 34 1.16 11.87 -17.37
C GLU A 34 2.20 10.77 -17.58
N GLY A 35 1.77 9.52 -17.52
CA GLY A 35 2.68 8.39 -17.69
C GLY A 35 3.42 7.95 -16.42
N SER A 36 3.16 8.56 -15.26
CA SER A 36 3.81 8.18 -14.00
C SER A 36 2.89 7.35 -13.11
N LEU A 37 3.46 6.39 -12.40
CA LEU A 37 2.82 5.64 -11.31
C LEU A 37 3.02 6.38 -9.99
N TYR A 38 1.96 6.62 -9.25
CA TYR A 38 2.02 7.18 -7.90
C TYR A 38 1.58 6.14 -6.88
N VAL A 39 2.34 6.03 -5.80
CA VAL A 39 2.03 5.17 -4.65
C VAL A 39 2.05 6.04 -3.39
N HIS A 40 0.87 6.39 -2.89
CA HIS A 40 0.67 7.20 -1.69
C HIS A 40 0.47 6.28 -0.49
N VAL A 41 1.43 6.21 0.42
CA VAL A 41 1.26 5.64 1.75
C VAL A 41 0.72 6.73 2.65
N MET A 42 -0.60 6.71 2.88
CA MET A 42 -1.33 7.80 3.52
C MET A 42 -1.15 7.82 5.04
N ASP A 43 -1.06 9.02 5.61
CA ASP A 43 -1.05 9.20 7.05
C ASP A 43 -2.47 9.04 7.63
N VAL A 44 -2.80 7.80 8.00
CA VAL A 44 -4.09 7.44 8.62
C VAL A 44 -3.96 7.17 10.13
N GLY A 45 -2.84 7.55 10.73
CA GLY A 45 -2.49 7.18 12.09
C GLY A 45 -2.05 5.71 12.21
N GLN A 46 -2.46 5.04 13.29
CA GLN A 46 -2.09 3.63 13.50
C GLN A 46 -2.93 2.70 12.61
N GLY A 47 -2.37 2.31 11.47
CA GLY A 47 -2.97 1.44 10.48
C GLY A 47 -2.31 1.61 9.11
N ASP A 48 -2.91 1.03 8.08
CA ASP A 48 -2.46 1.17 6.69
C ASP A 48 -3.57 1.71 5.79
N ALA A 49 -3.19 2.62 4.89
CA ALA A 49 -3.97 2.91 3.69
C ALA A 49 -3.03 3.38 2.58
N ILE A 50 -3.09 2.73 1.42
CA ILE A 50 -2.19 2.99 0.30
C ILE A 50 -3.01 3.22 -0.96
N LEU A 51 -2.93 4.40 -1.54
CA LEU A 51 -3.55 4.69 -2.84
C LEU A 51 -2.50 4.58 -3.93
N ILE A 52 -2.77 3.78 -4.94
CA ILE A 52 -2.01 3.70 -6.18
C ILE A 52 -2.80 4.40 -7.27
N HIS A 53 -2.21 5.43 -7.87
CA HIS A 53 -2.71 6.07 -9.08
C HIS A 53 -1.84 5.66 -10.26
N THR A 54 -2.44 4.94 -11.20
CA THR A 54 -1.73 4.36 -12.34
C THR A 54 -1.50 5.38 -13.47
N PRO A 55 -0.58 5.12 -14.42
CA PRO A 55 -0.20 6.06 -15.47
C PRO A 55 -1.34 6.59 -16.37
N GLN A 56 -2.46 5.86 -16.49
CA GLN A 56 -3.61 6.29 -17.31
C GLN A 56 -4.87 6.58 -16.46
N GLY A 57 -4.70 6.70 -15.14
CA GLY A 57 -5.70 7.29 -14.25
C GLY A 57 -6.55 6.31 -13.45
N LYS A 58 -6.28 5.00 -13.50
CA LYS A 58 -6.93 4.02 -12.61
C LYS A 58 -6.44 4.17 -11.17
N ASN A 59 -7.36 4.04 -10.22
CA ASN A 59 -7.10 4.17 -8.78
C ASN A 59 -7.30 2.83 -8.07
N ILE A 60 -6.26 2.37 -7.38
CA ILE A 60 -6.28 1.15 -6.59
C ILE A 60 -6.01 1.50 -5.14
N LEU A 61 -6.89 1.13 -4.24
CA LEU A 61 -6.75 1.39 -2.81
C LEU A 61 -6.44 0.08 -2.08
N ILE A 62 -5.33 0.04 -1.34
CA ILE A 62 -4.97 -1.06 -0.45
C ILE A 62 -5.19 -0.61 0.98
N ASP A 63 -6.10 -1.28 1.68
CA ASP A 63 -6.57 -0.92 3.02
C ASP A 63 -7.13 0.52 3.12
N GLY A 64 -7.72 0.84 4.26
CA GLY A 64 -8.51 2.03 4.50
C GLY A 64 -8.19 2.74 5.82
N GLY A 65 -7.26 2.21 6.62
CA GLY A 65 -6.94 2.77 7.93
C GLY A 65 -8.04 2.58 8.97
N PRO A 66 -7.80 3.05 10.21
CA PRO A 66 -8.78 3.06 11.27
C PRO A 66 -9.86 4.14 11.07
N HIS A 67 -11.09 3.80 11.46
CA HIS A 67 -12.24 4.69 11.53
C HIS A 67 -12.51 5.45 10.23
N ASP A 68 -12.42 6.77 10.23
CA ASP A 68 -12.56 7.63 9.05
C ASP A 68 -11.28 8.43 8.76
N ASN A 69 -10.14 8.01 9.32
CA ASN A 69 -8.88 8.74 9.22
C ASN A 69 -8.40 8.92 7.77
N ILE A 70 -8.72 7.97 6.88
CA ILE A 70 -8.44 8.09 5.44
C ILE A 70 -9.18 9.25 4.75
N ARG A 71 -10.24 9.80 5.35
CA ARG A 71 -11.09 10.81 4.73
C ARG A 71 -10.31 12.04 4.29
N GLU A 72 -9.40 12.54 5.13
CA GLU A 72 -8.63 13.75 4.84
C GLU A 72 -7.53 13.47 3.81
N PRO A 73 -6.59 12.54 4.01
CA PRO A 73 -5.54 12.24 3.02
C PRO A 73 -6.10 11.93 1.63
N LEU A 74 -7.17 11.13 1.56
CA LEU A 74 -7.78 10.78 0.28
C LEU A 74 -8.50 11.97 -0.36
N SER A 75 -9.05 12.89 0.43
CA SER A 75 -9.66 14.12 -0.08
C SER A 75 -8.60 15.12 -0.56
N ASP A 76 -7.44 15.15 0.06
CA ASP A 76 -6.32 16.02 -0.35
C ASP A 76 -5.74 15.53 -1.69
N ILE A 77 -5.68 14.21 -1.88
CA ILE A 77 -5.21 13.62 -3.14
C ILE A 77 -6.26 13.75 -4.26
N PHE A 78 -7.51 13.34 -4.02
CA PHE A 78 -8.53 13.37 -5.07
C PHE A 78 -9.08 14.78 -5.35
N GLY A 79 -9.04 15.68 -4.38
CA GLY A 79 -9.66 16.99 -4.48
C GLY A 79 -11.20 16.92 -4.56
N PHE A 80 -11.80 17.88 -5.26
CA PHE A 80 -13.24 17.96 -5.42
C PHE A 80 -13.72 17.17 -6.63
N GLY A 81 -14.62 16.20 -6.41
CA GLY A 81 -15.27 15.48 -7.49
C GLY A 81 -15.86 14.15 -7.07
N LEU A 82 -16.55 13.51 -8.01
CA LEU A 82 -16.83 12.08 -7.91
C LEU A 82 -15.61 11.35 -8.48
N HIS A 83 -14.97 10.56 -7.63
CA HIS A 83 -13.84 9.73 -8.01
C HIS A 83 -14.25 8.27 -8.01
N THR A 84 -13.63 7.51 -8.91
CA THR A 84 -13.77 6.06 -8.97
C THR A 84 -12.54 5.42 -8.35
N ILE A 85 -12.76 4.44 -7.49
CA ILE A 85 -11.75 3.50 -7.03
C ILE A 85 -12.02 2.19 -7.75
N ASP A 86 -11.16 1.89 -8.72
CA ASP A 86 -11.32 0.75 -9.61
C ASP A 86 -11.13 -0.57 -8.87
N GLU A 87 -10.20 -0.62 -7.92
CA GLU A 87 -9.99 -1.80 -7.09
C GLU A 87 -9.71 -1.41 -5.64
N ILE A 88 -10.36 -2.07 -4.70
CA ILE A 88 -9.94 -2.10 -3.31
C ILE A 88 -9.30 -3.46 -3.03
N TYR A 89 -8.21 -3.49 -2.26
CA TYR A 89 -7.65 -4.70 -1.68
C TYR A 89 -7.64 -4.57 -0.16
N LEU A 90 -8.36 -5.45 0.51
CA LEU A 90 -8.27 -5.60 1.95
C LEU A 90 -7.23 -6.68 2.27
N THR A 91 -6.11 -6.27 2.88
CA THR A 91 -5.00 -7.17 3.20
C THR A 91 -5.43 -8.24 4.20
N HIS A 92 -6.00 -7.85 5.33
CA HIS A 92 -6.47 -8.76 6.39
C HIS A 92 -7.54 -8.08 7.27
N PRO A 93 -8.33 -8.83 8.06
CA PRO A 93 -9.55 -8.28 8.66
C PRO A 93 -9.33 -7.63 10.04
N HIS A 94 -8.27 -6.83 10.21
CA HIS A 94 -8.09 -5.95 11.37
C HIS A 94 -8.67 -4.55 11.15
N SER A 95 -9.23 -3.96 12.20
CA SER A 95 -10.02 -2.73 12.08
C SER A 95 -9.23 -1.53 11.59
N ASP A 96 -7.96 -1.43 11.95
CA ASP A 96 -6.99 -0.44 11.48
C ASP A 96 -6.59 -0.60 10.01
N HIS A 97 -7.09 -1.64 9.34
CA HIS A 97 -6.97 -1.84 7.89
C HIS A 97 -8.29 -1.66 7.17
N PHE A 98 -9.42 -2.20 7.65
CA PHE A 98 -10.65 -2.19 6.84
C PHE A 98 -11.66 -1.11 7.21
N SER A 99 -11.63 -0.54 8.42
CA SER A 99 -12.79 0.24 8.89
C SER A 99 -13.01 1.53 8.10
N GLY A 100 -11.94 2.19 7.65
CA GLY A 100 -12.04 3.33 6.74
C GLY A 100 -12.55 3.01 5.34
N LEU A 101 -12.49 1.75 4.90
CA LEU A 101 -13.08 1.34 3.62
C LEU A 101 -14.62 1.49 3.62
N ILE A 102 -15.26 1.44 4.79
CA ILE A 102 -16.70 1.73 4.92
C ILE A 102 -16.98 3.19 4.52
N THR A 103 -16.16 4.12 5.02
CA THR A 103 -16.25 5.54 4.68
C THR A 103 -15.96 5.78 3.21
N VAL A 104 -14.96 5.07 2.66
CA VAL A 104 -14.60 5.14 1.24
C VAL A 104 -15.77 4.70 0.36
N MET A 105 -16.37 3.53 0.60
CA MET A 105 -17.50 3.02 -0.18
C MET A 105 -18.72 3.95 -0.09
N LYS A 106 -18.94 4.62 1.05
CA LYS A 106 -20.04 5.58 1.21
C LYS A 106 -19.82 6.90 0.43
N LYS A 107 -18.57 7.24 0.10
CA LYS A 107 -18.20 8.53 -0.52
C LYS A 107 -17.82 8.42 -2.00
N TYR A 108 -17.20 7.32 -2.42
CA TYR A 108 -16.64 7.12 -3.76
C TYR A 108 -17.30 5.94 -4.47
N PHE A 109 -17.26 5.94 -5.80
CA PHE A 109 -17.71 4.79 -6.57
C PHE A 109 -16.62 3.72 -6.56
N VAL A 110 -16.95 2.51 -6.10
CA VAL A 110 -16.01 1.39 -5.99
C VAL A 110 -16.42 0.28 -6.97
N GLU A 111 -15.55 -0.07 -7.90
CA GLU A 111 -15.90 -1.07 -8.92
C GLU A 111 -15.79 -2.52 -8.43
N LYS A 112 -14.84 -2.83 -7.53
CA LYS A 112 -14.66 -4.16 -6.94
C LYS A 112 -13.75 -4.16 -5.71
N VAL A 113 -13.94 -5.15 -4.85
CA VAL A 113 -13.14 -5.40 -3.65
C VAL A 113 -12.49 -6.79 -3.75
N TRP A 114 -11.20 -6.85 -3.45
CA TRP A 114 -10.40 -8.06 -3.30
C TRP A 114 -10.09 -8.27 -1.82
N TYR A 115 -10.16 -9.51 -1.37
CA TYR A 115 -9.84 -9.89 0.01
C TYR A 115 -9.37 -11.35 0.06
N THR A 116 -8.85 -11.76 1.20
CA THR A 116 -8.30 -13.11 1.40
C THR A 116 -9.35 -14.20 1.55
N GLY A 117 -10.62 -13.81 1.72
CA GLY A 117 -11.69 -14.72 2.14
C GLY A 117 -11.76 -14.93 3.66
N VAL A 118 -10.73 -14.52 4.42
CA VAL A 118 -10.73 -14.58 5.88
C VAL A 118 -11.68 -13.52 6.42
N VAL A 119 -12.51 -13.89 7.39
CA VAL A 119 -13.53 -13.02 7.97
C VAL A 119 -13.34 -12.86 9.47
N HIS A 120 -13.66 -11.67 9.99
CA HIS A 120 -13.73 -11.41 11.42
C HIS A 120 -15.19 -11.32 11.87
N THR A 121 -15.51 -11.81 13.08
CA THR A 121 -16.87 -11.78 13.62
C THR A 121 -17.26 -10.47 14.30
N THR A 122 -16.43 -9.42 14.24
CA THR A 122 -16.73 -8.14 14.91
C THR A 122 -17.94 -7.45 14.28
N PRO A 123 -18.68 -6.61 15.03
CA PRO A 123 -19.77 -5.81 14.48
C PRO A 123 -19.32 -4.91 13.31
N VAL A 124 -18.13 -4.30 13.41
CA VAL A 124 -17.60 -3.40 12.38
C VAL A 124 -17.27 -4.16 11.09
N PHE A 125 -16.73 -5.38 11.18
CA PHE A 125 -16.48 -6.20 9.98
C PHE A 125 -17.79 -6.63 9.30
N LYS A 126 -18.85 -6.88 10.09
CA LYS A 126 -20.19 -7.12 9.53
C LYS A 126 -20.76 -5.89 8.83
N GLU A 127 -20.50 -4.69 9.34
CA GLU A 127 -20.87 -3.44 8.65
C GLU A 127 -20.14 -3.33 7.32
N PHE A 128 -18.83 -3.60 7.28
CA PHE A 128 -18.04 -3.61 6.04
C PHE A 128 -18.62 -4.56 4.97
N LEU A 129 -18.91 -5.81 5.34
CA LEU A 129 -19.56 -6.75 4.42
C LEU A 129 -20.99 -6.32 4.04
N GLY A 130 -21.70 -5.67 4.96
CA GLY A 130 -23.01 -5.09 4.73
C GLY A 130 -22.97 -3.99 3.67
N GLU A 131 -21.99 -3.10 3.73
CA GLU A 131 -21.80 -2.02 2.76
C GLU A 131 -21.52 -2.56 1.35
N ILE A 132 -20.59 -3.52 1.23
CA ILE A 132 -20.31 -4.23 -0.03
C ILE A 132 -21.59 -4.83 -0.62
N LYS A 133 -22.37 -5.52 0.21
CA LYS A 133 -23.62 -6.15 -0.23
C LYS A 133 -24.68 -5.13 -0.64
N ASN A 134 -24.84 -4.05 0.13
CA ASN A 134 -25.86 -3.03 -0.10
C ASN A 134 -25.62 -2.29 -1.41
N GLN A 135 -24.36 -2.07 -1.77
CA GLN A 135 -23.95 -1.42 -3.01
C GLN A 135 -23.75 -2.39 -4.19
N GLU A 136 -23.95 -3.70 -3.96
CA GLU A 136 -23.71 -4.76 -4.94
C GLU A 136 -22.28 -4.75 -5.51
N ILE A 137 -21.29 -4.35 -4.71
CA ILE A 137 -19.89 -4.30 -5.12
C ILE A 137 -19.37 -5.73 -5.28
N PRO A 138 -18.80 -6.10 -6.44
CA PRO A 138 -18.16 -7.40 -6.63
C PRO A 138 -17.05 -7.67 -5.60
N LEU A 139 -17.23 -8.71 -4.80
CA LEU A 139 -16.24 -9.21 -3.84
C LEU A 139 -15.51 -10.43 -4.42
N LYS A 140 -14.17 -10.36 -4.49
CA LYS A 140 -13.31 -11.36 -5.16
C LYS A 140 -12.20 -11.86 -4.22
N LEU A 141 -11.84 -13.14 -4.33
CA LEU A 141 -10.70 -13.68 -3.60
C LEU A 141 -9.39 -13.21 -4.26
N ALA A 142 -8.48 -12.67 -3.47
CA ALA A 142 -7.11 -12.45 -3.90
C ALA A 142 -6.34 -13.77 -3.76
N GLU A 143 -5.80 -14.29 -4.87
CA GLU A 143 -5.02 -15.54 -4.89
C GLU A 143 -3.77 -15.39 -5.77
N SER A 144 -2.68 -16.05 -5.41
CA SER A 144 -1.36 -15.86 -6.04
C SER A 144 -1.21 -16.33 -7.48
N LYS A 145 -2.28 -16.88 -8.05
CA LYS A 145 -2.32 -17.39 -9.43
C LYS A 145 -2.71 -16.33 -10.45
N GLU A 146 -3.01 -15.12 -9.98
CA GLU A 146 -3.47 -14.01 -10.83
C GLU A 146 -2.43 -12.88 -10.85
N THR A 147 -1.75 -12.75 -11.99
CA THR A 147 -1.05 -11.51 -12.38
C THR A 147 -2.01 -10.65 -13.18
N ARG A 148 -2.13 -9.37 -12.82
CA ARG A 148 -2.96 -8.40 -13.55
C ARG A 148 -2.09 -7.30 -14.14
N SER A 149 -2.47 -6.81 -15.31
CA SER A 149 -1.88 -5.61 -15.89
C SER A 149 -2.96 -4.55 -16.04
N ILE A 150 -2.76 -3.39 -15.42
CA ILE A 150 -3.66 -2.24 -15.42
C ILE A 150 -2.83 -1.03 -15.80
N ASP A 151 -3.14 -0.40 -16.93
CA ASP A 151 -2.45 0.80 -17.42
C ASP A 151 -0.92 0.66 -17.53
N GLY A 152 -0.44 -0.54 -17.83
CA GLY A 152 1.00 -0.86 -17.91
C GLY A 152 1.64 -1.21 -16.57
N VAL A 153 0.90 -1.13 -15.46
CA VAL A 153 1.31 -1.55 -14.12
C VAL A 153 0.93 -3.01 -13.93
N THR A 154 1.89 -3.83 -13.56
CA THR A 154 1.67 -5.23 -13.23
C THR A 154 1.45 -5.37 -11.71
N ILE A 155 0.36 -6.03 -11.32
CA ILE A 155 0.03 -6.36 -9.94
C ILE A 155 0.07 -7.88 -9.80
N GLU A 156 0.99 -8.37 -9.00
CA GLU A 156 1.17 -9.79 -8.69
C GLU A 156 0.77 -10.03 -7.25
N ILE A 157 -0.24 -10.86 -7.03
CA ILE A 157 -0.51 -11.38 -5.69
C ILE A 157 0.51 -12.48 -5.43
N ILE A 158 1.31 -12.30 -4.38
CA ILE A 158 2.30 -13.28 -3.93
C ILE A 158 1.64 -14.27 -2.95
N TYR A 159 0.81 -13.73 -2.05
CA TYR A 159 0.08 -14.50 -1.05
C TYR A 159 -1.31 -13.88 -0.85
N PRO A 160 -2.38 -14.68 -0.65
CA PRO A 160 -2.38 -16.14 -0.40
C PRO A 160 -2.23 -17.00 -1.66
N ASP A 161 -1.47 -18.08 -1.56
CA ASP A 161 -1.24 -19.07 -2.64
C ASP A 161 -2.08 -20.36 -2.50
N ARG A 162 -2.95 -20.36 -1.50
CA ARG A 162 -3.82 -21.46 -1.09
C ARG A 162 -5.08 -20.89 -0.46
N ASN A 163 -6.13 -21.70 -0.38
CA ASN A 163 -7.31 -21.32 0.39
C ASN A 163 -6.96 -21.22 1.89
N ILE A 164 -7.12 -20.02 2.46
CA ILE A 164 -6.90 -19.72 3.88
C ILE A 164 -8.19 -19.39 4.66
N GLN A 165 -9.36 -19.53 4.02
CA GLN A 165 -10.67 -19.18 4.60
C GLN A 165 -11.07 -20.05 5.79
N GLU A 166 -10.60 -21.30 5.83
CA GLU A 166 -11.09 -22.34 6.76
C GLU A 166 -10.10 -22.67 7.90
N LYS A 167 -8.90 -22.09 7.91
CA LYS A 167 -7.82 -22.52 8.80
C LYS A 167 -7.91 -21.91 10.20
N LYS A 168 -8.86 -22.42 11.00
CA LYS A 168 -8.95 -22.13 12.45
C LYS A 168 -7.68 -22.50 13.23
N ASP A 169 -6.91 -23.47 12.74
CA ASP A 169 -5.71 -23.99 13.44
C ASP A 169 -4.47 -23.08 13.33
N TRP A 170 -4.47 -22.07 12.44
CA TRP A 170 -3.39 -21.07 12.31
C TRP A 170 -3.78 -19.70 12.89
N VAL A 171 -5.08 -19.50 13.11
CA VAL A 171 -5.67 -18.28 13.68
C VAL A 171 -6.14 -18.62 15.09
N GLU A 172 -5.21 -19.04 15.95
CA GLU A 172 -5.52 -19.33 17.36
C GLU A 172 -5.64 -18.05 18.21
N ASP A 173 -5.16 -16.90 17.72
CA ASP A 173 -5.25 -15.58 18.35
C ASP A 173 -5.37 -14.42 17.34
N GLU A 174 -5.58 -13.19 17.82
CA GLU A 174 -5.61 -11.96 16.98
C GLU A 174 -4.31 -11.78 16.18
N ASN A 175 -3.17 -12.27 16.66
CA ASN A 175 -1.89 -12.15 15.95
C ASN A 175 -1.86 -13.03 14.68
N GLY A 176 -2.54 -14.18 14.68
CA GLY A 176 -2.62 -15.05 13.51
C GLY A 176 -3.35 -14.44 12.31
N LEU A 177 -4.16 -13.38 12.51
CA LEU A 177 -4.81 -12.66 11.41
C LEU A 177 -3.83 -11.83 10.59
N ASN A 178 -2.75 -11.33 11.19
CA ASN A 178 -1.74 -10.56 10.49
C ASN A 178 -1.09 -11.36 9.35
N ASP A 179 -0.79 -12.64 9.59
CA ASP A 179 -0.22 -13.56 8.61
C ASP A 179 -1.23 -14.09 7.58
N THR A 180 -2.46 -13.55 7.59
CA THR A 180 -3.41 -13.71 6.47
C THR A 180 -3.27 -12.60 5.44
N SER A 181 -2.48 -11.54 5.72
CA SER A 181 -2.29 -10.37 4.87
C SER A 181 -2.02 -10.73 3.42
N ILE A 182 -2.75 -10.10 2.50
CA ILE A 182 -2.37 -10.09 1.08
C ILE A 182 -0.95 -9.51 0.99
N VAL A 183 -0.06 -10.29 0.40
CA VAL A 183 1.26 -9.81 -0.01
C VAL A 183 1.22 -9.67 -1.51
N MET A 184 1.54 -8.48 -2.00
CA MET A 184 1.52 -8.18 -3.43
C MET A 184 2.74 -7.41 -3.87
N LYS A 185 3.12 -7.62 -5.12
CA LYS A 185 4.14 -6.86 -5.82
C LYS A 185 3.49 -6.01 -6.90
N VAL A 186 3.86 -4.74 -6.94
CA VAL A 186 3.44 -3.78 -7.96
C VAL A 186 4.67 -3.43 -8.78
N ILE A 187 4.60 -3.60 -10.10
CA ILE A 187 5.72 -3.43 -11.02
C ILE A 187 5.32 -2.44 -12.10
N TYR A 188 6.17 -1.44 -12.33
CA TYR A 188 6.01 -0.50 -13.43
C TYR A 188 7.36 -0.23 -14.08
N GLY A 189 7.49 -0.63 -15.35
CA GLY A 189 8.78 -0.66 -16.05
C GLY A 189 9.81 -1.51 -15.29
N GLU A 190 10.94 -0.91 -14.92
CA GLU A 190 12.03 -1.51 -14.14
C GLU A 190 11.86 -1.29 -12.62
N THR A 191 10.87 -0.52 -12.19
CA THR A 191 10.62 -0.22 -10.77
C THR A 191 9.59 -1.15 -10.14
N SER A 192 9.71 -1.39 -8.84
CA SER A 192 8.88 -2.34 -8.12
C SER A 192 8.65 -2.01 -6.64
N PHE A 193 7.46 -2.38 -6.15
CA PHE A 193 7.00 -2.15 -4.79
C PHE A 193 6.53 -3.47 -4.19
N LEU A 194 6.97 -3.80 -2.99
CA LEU A 194 6.45 -4.94 -2.23
C LEU A 194 5.58 -4.44 -1.08
N LEU A 195 4.29 -4.78 -1.12
CA LEU A 195 3.30 -4.42 -0.12
C LEU A 195 2.92 -5.69 0.66
N VAL A 196 3.25 -5.72 1.95
CA VAL A 196 3.16 -6.96 2.77
C VAL A 196 2.06 -6.93 3.82
N GLY A 197 1.22 -5.88 3.85
CA GLY A 197 0.24 -5.66 4.93
C GLY A 197 0.92 -5.78 6.29
N ASP A 198 0.37 -6.64 7.14
CA ASP A 198 0.87 -6.91 8.49
C ASP A 198 1.64 -8.23 8.63
N ALA A 199 2.19 -8.75 7.52
CA ALA A 199 3.03 -9.95 7.56
C ALA A 199 4.05 -9.92 8.71
N GLU A 200 3.96 -10.93 9.57
CA GLU A 200 4.90 -11.16 10.66
C GLU A 200 5.90 -12.25 10.28
N LYS A 201 6.73 -12.65 11.25
CA LYS A 201 7.80 -13.62 11.02
C LYS A 201 7.32 -14.90 10.37
N ALA A 202 6.14 -15.41 10.72
CA ALA A 202 5.71 -16.70 10.20
C ALA A 202 5.29 -16.61 8.72
N LEU A 203 4.62 -15.53 8.29
CA LEU A 203 4.39 -15.30 6.85
C LEU A 203 5.69 -14.98 6.12
N GLU A 204 6.58 -14.14 6.66
CA GLU A 204 7.88 -13.88 6.05
C GLU A 204 8.70 -15.16 5.87
N ASP A 205 8.73 -16.03 6.89
CA ASP A 205 9.41 -17.32 6.83
C ASP A 205 8.78 -18.24 5.79
N TYR A 206 7.45 -18.23 5.67
CA TYR A 206 6.73 -18.96 4.64
C TYR A 206 7.12 -18.49 3.25
N LEU A 207 7.08 -17.17 2.99
CA LEU A 207 7.44 -16.57 1.70
C LEU A 207 8.88 -16.90 1.33
N LEU A 208 9.80 -16.77 2.29
CA LEU A 208 11.19 -17.16 2.09
C LEU A 208 11.29 -18.64 1.75
N GLN A 209 10.56 -19.55 2.42
CA GLN A 209 10.64 -20.99 2.13
C GLN A 209 10.05 -21.41 0.78
N GLN A 210 8.98 -20.75 0.32
CA GLN A 210 8.36 -21.10 -0.96
C GLN A 210 9.21 -20.71 -2.15
N HIS A 211 10.02 -19.65 -2.02
CA HIS A 211 10.73 -19.04 -3.15
C HIS A 211 12.26 -19.14 -3.02
N ALA A 212 12.78 -19.44 -1.82
CA ALA A 212 14.08 -20.05 -1.62
C ALA A 212 14.10 -21.45 -2.24
N ALA A 213 14.78 -21.62 -3.36
CA ALA A 213 15.16 -22.96 -3.85
C ALA A 213 16.10 -23.73 -2.89
N VAL A 214 16.33 -23.26 -1.66
CA VAL A 214 17.21 -23.89 -0.68
C VAL A 214 16.48 -24.10 0.65
N VAL A 215 16.03 -25.33 0.84
CA VAL A 215 15.68 -25.88 2.15
C VAL A 215 16.97 -25.94 2.98
N ILE A 216 17.14 -25.04 3.93
CA ILE A 216 18.20 -25.14 4.94
C ILE A 216 17.75 -26.19 5.97
N PRO A 217 18.42 -27.35 6.11
CA PRO A 217 18.10 -28.27 7.18
C PRO A 217 18.32 -27.58 8.53
N ALA A 218 17.49 -27.85 9.53
CA ALA A 218 17.56 -27.25 10.87
C ALA A 218 18.87 -27.49 11.66
N LYS A 219 19.89 -28.10 11.04
CA LYS A 219 21.23 -28.38 11.55
C LYS A 219 22.36 -27.94 10.60
N ALA A 220 22.09 -27.01 9.69
CA ALA A 220 23.11 -26.49 8.79
C ALA A 220 24.18 -25.69 9.57
N GLY A 221 25.44 -25.80 9.14
CA GLY A 221 26.54 -24.99 9.67
C GLY A 221 26.47 -23.54 9.17
N ILE A 222 27.19 -22.62 9.83
CA ILE A 222 27.22 -21.18 9.48
C ILE A 222 27.54 -20.95 7.99
N GLN A 223 28.41 -21.78 7.39
CA GLN A 223 28.76 -21.65 5.97
C GLN A 223 27.61 -22.07 5.04
N GLU A 224 26.86 -23.13 5.38
CA GLU A 224 25.71 -23.58 4.59
C GLU A 224 24.54 -22.58 4.71
N GLU A 225 24.38 -21.93 5.87
CA GLU A 225 23.44 -20.83 6.05
C GLU A 225 23.81 -19.62 5.19
N LEU A 226 25.11 -19.27 5.14
CA LEU A 226 25.63 -18.19 4.29
C LEU A 226 25.51 -18.51 2.79
N ASP A 227 25.79 -19.74 2.36
CA ASP A 227 25.68 -20.17 0.97
C ASP A 227 24.21 -20.21 0.53
N SER A 228 23.31 -20.61 1.44
CA SER A 228 21.87 -20.54 1.21
C SER A 228 21.41 -19.10 1.08
N ILE A 229 21.80 -18.20 1.98
CA ILE A 229 21.50 -16.75 1.87
C ILE A 229 22.02 -16.18 0.55
N ALA A 230 23.21 -16.57 0.08
CA ALA A 230 23.75 -16.16 -1.21
C ALA A 230 22.91 -16.68 -2.40
N SER A 231 22.29 -17.86 -2.29
CA SER A 231 21.36 -18.37 -3.30
C SER A 231 19.99 -17.67 -3.29
N LEU A 232 19.55 -17.15 -2.13
CA LEU A 232 18.33 -16.34 -2.01
C LEU A 232 18.45 -14.98 -2.70
N GLN A 233 19.67 -14.48 -2.93
CA GLN A 233 19.90 -13.18 -3.56
C GLN A 233 19.54 -13.14 -5.05
N ASN A 234 19.26 -14.28 -5.67
CA ASN A 234 18.78 -14.39 -7.05
C ASN A 234 17.26 -14.53 -7.16
N ASP A 235 16.53 -14.40 -6.06
CA ASP A 235 15.08 -14.47 -6.07
C ASP A 235 14.48 -13.12 -6.51
N GLU A 236 14.25 -12.96 -7.81
CA GLU A 236 13.58 -11.78 -8.37
C GLU A 236 12.15 -11.61 -7.85
N PHE A 237 11.56 -12.64 -7.24
CA PHE A 237 10.16 -12.62 -6.83
C PHE A 237 9.91 -11.64 -5.68
N LEU A 238 10.67 -11.75 -4.58
CA LEU A 238 10.53 -10.87 -3.40
C LEU A 238 11.36 -9.59 -3.50
N LYS A 239 12.34 -9.52 -4.41
CA LYS A 239 13.14 -8.31 -4.61
C LYS A 239 12.26 -7.13 -5.02
N ALA A 240 12.38 -5.99 -4.36
CA ALA A 240 11.64 -4.78 -4.74
C ALA A 240 12.44 -3.52 -4.40
N ASP A 241 12.20 -2.43 -5.11
CA ASP A 241 12.88 -1.14 -4.89
C ASP A 241 12.31 -0.42 -3.66
N VAL A 242 10.99 -0.55 -3.45
CA VAL A 242 10.28 0.00 -2.28
C VAL A 242 9.63 -1.12 -1.48
N LEU A 243 9.86 -1.14 -0.17
CA LEU A 243 9.19 -2.04 0.76
C LEU A 243 8.25 -1.28 1.70
N LYS A 244 6.95 -1.61 1.71
CA LYS A 244 6.09 -1.25 2.84
C LYS A 244 6.47 -2.14 4.03
N ILE A 245 6.85 -1.54 5.14
CA ILE A 245 7.27 -2.27 6.35
C ILE A 245 6.07 -2.97 6.99
N GLY A 246 6.19 -4.29 7.19
CA GLY A 246 5.12 -5.11 7.76
C GLY A 246 4.74 -4.70 9.18
N HIS A 247 3.46 -4.77 9.50
CA HIS A 247 2.90 -4.63 10.85
C HIS A 247 3.38 -3.36 11.56
N HIS A 248 3.31 -2.24 10.82
CA HIS A 248 3.70 -0.90 11.27
C HIS A 248 5.14 -0.79 11.84
N GLY A 249 6.01 -1.75 11.53
CA GLY A 249 7.35 -1.86 12.11
C GLY A 249 7.41 -2.54 13.47
N SER A 250 6.50 -3.47 13.77
CA SER A 250 6.56 -4.32 14.95
C SER A 250 7.89 -5.10 15.04
N LYS A 251 8.29 -5.47 16.26
CA LYS A 251 9.45 -6.36 16.47
C LYS A 251 9.25 -7.77 15.88
N THR A 252 8.00 -8.14 15.59
CA THR A 252 7.58 -9.41 14.98
C THR A 252 7.59 -9.36 13.46
N SER A 253 7.95 -8.25 12.82
CA SER A 253 8.01 -8.14 11.37
C SER A 253 9.39 -7.68 10.88
N THR A 254 9.54 -7.64 9.56
CA THR A 254 10.72 -7.21 8.81
C THR A 254 11.98 -7.89 9.33
N GLN A 255 12.03 -9.22 9.30
CA GLN A 255 13.20 -9.95 9.75
C GLN A 255 14.43 -9.62 8.92
N LYS A 256 15.62 -9.83 9.51
CA LYS A 256 16.90 -9.55 8.83
C LYS A 256 17.00 -10.31 7.49
N LYS A 257 16.72 -11.62 7.50
CA LYS A 257 16.76 -12.47 6.30
C LYS A 257 15.75 -12.03 5.24
N PHE A 258 14.55 -11.63 5.64
CA PHE A 258 13.54 -11.11 4.72
C PHE A 258 14.01 -9.82 4.05
N LEU A 259 14.51 -8.87 4.84
CA LEU A 259 15.06 -7.61 4.33
C LEU A 259 16.30 -7.82 3.42
N GLU A 260 17.10 -8.86 3.67
CA GLU A 260 18.24 -9.22 2.81
C GLU A 260 17.81 -9.73 1.44
N VAL A 261 16.70 -10.46 1.35
CA VAL A 261 16.15 -10.97 0.09
C VAL A 261 15.38 -9.89 -0.67
N VAL A 262 14.52 -9.13 0.02
CA VAL A 262 13.79 -8.01 -0.62
C VAL A 262 14.76 -6.95 -1.14
N ASN A 263 15.83 -6.68 -0.37
CA ASN A 263 16.89 -5.74 -0.70
C ASN A 263 16.39 -4.39 -1.27
N PRO A 264 15.52 -3.66 -0.54
CA PRO A 264 14.94 -2.42 -1.04
C PRO A 264 15.91 -1.25 -0.94
N GLU A 265 15.74 -0.28 -1.84
CA GLU A 265 16.37 1.04 -1.74
C GLU A 265 15.58 1.92 -0.76
N PHE A 266 14.25 1.91 -0.87
CA PHE A 266 13.35 2.70 -0.06
C PHE A 266 12.43 1.85 0.82
N ALA A 267 12.01 2.39 1.96
CA ALA A 267 10.96 1.79 2.78
C ALA A 267 9.96 2.81 3.31
N ALA A 268 8.70 2.39 3.42
CA ALA A 268 7.63 3.18 4.04
C ALA A 268 7.12 2.49 5.30
N ILE A 269 7.05 3.23 6.40
CA ILE A 269 6.51 2.77 7.67
C ILE A 269 5.22 3.54 7.94
N SER A 270 4.09 2.86 7.76
CA SER A 270 2.77 3.42 8.07
C SER A 270 2.42 3.12 9.53
N TYR A 271 2.32 4.18 10.34
CA TYR A 271 1.95 4.13 11.75
C TYR A 271 1.59 5.53 12.27
N GLY A 272 0.98 5.59 13.46
CA GLY A 272 0.66 6.83 14.15
C GLY A 272 1.15 6.84 15.60
N GLU A 273 0.75 7.84 16.40
CA GLU A 273 0.96 7.78 17.85
C GLU A 273 0.39 6.48 18.42
N ASN A 274 1.24 5.71 19.12
CA ASN A 274 0.86 4.38 19.61
C ASN A 274 1.57 4.01 20.91
N SER A 275 0.98 3.08 21.65
CA SER A 275 1.55 2.47 22.86
C SER A 275 2.20 1.10 22.62
N TYR A 276 2.15 0.59 21.39
CA TYR A 276 2.71 -0.71 20.98
C TYR A 276 4.24 -0.68 20.88
N GLY A 277 4.82 0.52 20.78
CA GLY A 277 6.25 0.72 20.55
C GLY A 277 6.62 0.58 19.07
N HIS A 278 5.70 0.93 18.18
CA HIS A 278 5.90 0.97 16.74
C HIS A 278 6.41 2.35 16.27
N PRO A 279 7.34 2.39 15.29
CA PRO A 279 8.17 1.28 14.86
C PRO A 279 9.14 0.87 15.97
N HIS A 280 9.37 -0.43 16.10
CA HIS A 280 10.26 -0.95 17.11
C HIS A 280 11.73 -0.64 16.76
N PRO A 281 12.58 -0.21 17.72
CA PRO A 281 13.98 0.17 17.45
C PRO A 281 14.81 -0.91 16.75
N SER A 282 14.46 -2.19 16.93
CA SER A 282 15.15 -3.29 16.25
C SER A 282 14.88 -3.35 14.74
N VAL A 283 13.70 -2.90 14.27
CA VAL A 283 13.38 -2.77 12.84
C VAL A 283 14.18 -1.62 12.25
N ILE A 284 14.13 -0.45 12.90
CA ILE A 284 14.90 0.73 12.49
C ILE A 284 16.39 0.43 12.40
N ASN A 285 16.96 -0.28 13.38
CA ASN A 285 18.36 -0.69 13.33
C ASN A 285 18.68 -1.65 12.16
N ARG A 286 17.72 -2.49 11.72
CA ARG A 286 17.92 -3.36 10.55
C ARG A 286 17.96 -2.53 9.27
N LEU A 287 17.04 -1.58 9.11
CA LEU A 287 17.01 -0.66 7.97
C LEU A 287 18.30 0.16 7.87
N ASN A 288 18.70 0.80 8.98
CA ASN A 288 19.94 1.59 9.06
C ASN A 288 21.19 0.77 8.70
N LYS A 289 21.30 -0.46 9.22
CA LYS A 289 22.44 -1.35 8.93
C LYS A 289 22.50 -1.78 7.48
N LYS A 290 21.34 -1.92 6.83
CA LYS A 290 21.23 -2.31 5.43
C LYS A 290 21.39 -1.12 4.47
N GLY A 291 21.32 0.11 5.00
CA GLY A 291 21.44 1.34 4.21
C GLY A 291 20.14 1.71 3.48
N VAL A 292 18.99 1.20 3.93
CA VAL A 292 17.68 1.49 3.34
C VAL A 292 17.26 2.90 3.74
N GLN A 293 16.87 3.73 2.77
CA GLN A 293 16.26 5.02 3.04
C GLN A 293 14.79 4.82 3.40
N TYR A 294 14.37 5.21 4.60
CA TYR A 294 13.00 4.98 5.04
C TYR A 294 12.29 6.28 5.43
N PHE A 295 10.96 6.24 5.30
CA PHE A 295 10.05 7.33 5.62
C PHE A 295 8.94 6.80 6.55
N GLU A 296 8.43 7.68 7.40
CA GLU A 296 7.54 7.34 8.51
C GLU A 296 6.30 8.23 8.47
N THR A 297 5.11 7.69 8.27
CA THR A 297 3.89 8.53 8.09
C THR A 297 3.67 9.47 9.28
N GLN A 298 3.88 8.99 10.50
CA GLN A 298 3.79 9.82 11.71
C GLN A 298 4.71 11.06 11.70
N LYS A 299 5.89 10.96 11.05
CA LYS A 299 6.88 12.06 10.99
C LYS A 299 6.76 12.87 9.71
N ASN A 300 6.39 12.24 8.62
CA ASN A 300 6.47 12.76 7.26
C ASN A 300 5.11 13.08 6.64
N GLY A 301 4.00 12.78 7.33
CA GLY A 301 2.66 12.81 6.73
C GLY A 301 2.53 11.75 5.63
N THR A 302 1.70 12.02 4.63
CA THR A 302 1.57 11.11 3.49
C THR A 302 2.90 11.01 2.72
N ILE A 303 3.36 9.78 2.51
CA ILE A 303 4.58 9.49 1.74
C ILE A 303 4.14 9.12 0.32
N THR A 304 4.63 9.84 -0.69
CA THR A 304 4.38 9.52 -2.09
C THR A 304 5.66 9.05 -2.75
N PHE A 305 5.61 7.86 -3.35
CA PHE A 305 6.59 7.44 -4.36
C PHE A 305 6.03 7.67 -5.75
N ILE A 306 6.83 8.28 -6.61
CA ILE A 306 6.49 8.56 -8.01
C ILE A 306 7.47 7.80 -8.88
N SER A 307 6.96 6.92 -9.74
CA SER A 307 7.77 6.14 -10.68
C SER A 307 7.43 6.53 -12.12
N ASP A 308 8.44 6.85 -12.91
CA ASP A 308 8.32 7.02 -14.37
C ASP A 308 8.51 5.69 -15.15
N GLY A 309 8.67 4.58 -14.41
CA GLY A 309 8.97 3.27 -14.94
C GLY A 309 10.45 2.92 -14.93
N TYR A 310 11.36 3.82 -14.54
CA TYR A 310 12.79 3.55 -14.44
C TYR A 310 13.38 4.05 -13.12
N GLU A 311 13.00 5.26 -12.70
CA GLU A 311 13.45 5.89 -11.46
C GLU A 311 12.28 6.09 -10.49
N ILE A 312 12.60 6.15 -9.20
CA ILE A 312 11.62 6.46 -8.14
C ILE A 312 12.01 7.77 -7.47
N GLN A 313 11.10 8.73 -7.48
CA GLN A 313 11.18 9.94 -6.67
C GLN A 313 10.31 9.79 -5.43
N THR A 314 10.70 10.42 -4.33
CA THR A 314 9.90 10.44 -3.09
C THR A 314 9.55 11.85 -2.68
N ILE A 315 8.28 12.07 -2.35
CA ILE A 315 7.75 13.31 -1.79
C ILE A 315 7.12 12.97 -0.42
N VAL A 316 7.35 13.84 0.55
CA VAL A 316 6.72 13.77 1.88
C VAL A 316 6.00 15.07 2.16
N GLU A 317 4.92 14.99 2.94
CA GLU A 317 4.05 16.12 3.27
C GLU A 317 4.64 17.02 4.37
N ARG A 318 5.43 16.47 5.29
CA ARG A 318 5.99 17.14 6.49
C ARG A 318 7.51 17.02 6.61
#